data_AF-A0A836I213-F1
#
_entry.id   AF-A0A836I213-F1
#
_cell.length_a   1.000
_cell.length_b   1.000
_cell.length_c   1.000
_cell.angle_alpha   90.00
_cell.angle_beta   90.00
_cell.angle_gamma   90.00
#
_symmetry.space_group_name_H-M   'P 1'
#
loop_
_entity.id
_entity.type
_entity.pdbx_description
1 polymer ?
#
loop_
_entity_poly.entity_id
_entity_poly.type
_entity_poly.pdbx_seq_one_letter_code
_entity_poly.pdbx_strand_id
1 'polypeptide(L)'
;MLAEVVESLSARLALAYWCTAFAALLMRLFCPEFTGLSSYGVRSAVSSTRPHPNEVNCSRDGEDSLTALMTCWSHWCAPLVHWLASSVLGRCRVTRKQSFTAFYVTGLITSLFFFGIHWVHNFNGAVPDPPSLTCVPLLLFAFHCAVRLFETCFVQRFQKHDTVTLFAAVAGCTFYVMAAVSSAVPIHSHVPSVPLPPGRLAVVRCIFGVGAMVHLSLQAIQVAVHTVLALLQQSSSSMKPRSGKDEVRDFEEGLWRRVQAHLAAAGPTSCEHQSAVSARPELHGAWRRYRYPYYSNVCFQVVLDPHYTCEVAMYAVNTILILLCVLSGATQPTLDVAAGARRGMGTHHLTSGESLLRDTAFSSEPWLSVLASAGLTVFTAANLSITSAEHRRFWVATNATRRFVSRALQAVLREQHTGKGAGEPPNRLPAEVVCAGERLLQEWAVEEVLPRWNVLPFVW
;
A
#
# COMPACT_ATOMS: atom_id res chain seq x y z
N MET A 1 14.42 1.99 34.96
CA MET A 1 15.23 3.09 34.42
C MET A 1 15.76 2.86 33.01
N LEU A 2 16.64 1.88 32.71
CA LEU A 2 17.16 1.71 31.33
C LEU A 2 16.05 1.34 30.32
N ALA A 3 15.14 0.41 30.68
CA ALA A 3 14.03 0.03 29.82
C ALA A 3 13.08 1.21 29.53
N GLU A 4 12.74 2.01 30.54
CA GLU A 4 11.94 3.24 30.40
C GLU A 4 12.57 4.24 29.42
N VAL A 5 13.88 4.48 29.57
CA VAL A 5 14.58 5.41 28.67
C VAL A 5 14.54 4.89 27.23
N VAL A 6 14.72 3.59 27.04
CA VAL A 6 14.65 2.96 25.72
C VAL A 6 13.24 3.05 25.12
N GLU A 7 12.19 2.76 25.89
CA GLU A 7 10.80 2.80 25.45
C GLU A 7 10.34 4.23 25.11
N SER A 8 10.57 5.19 26.02
CA SER A 8 10.23 6.60 25.83
C SER A 8 10.95 7.19 24.61
N LEU A 9 12.25 6.91 24.47
CA LEU A 9 13.04 7.35 23.31
C LEU A 9 12.51 6.72 22.03
N SER A 10 12.17 5.43 22.05
CA SER A 10 11.65 4.71 20.88
C SER A 10 10.33 5.29 20.38
N ALA A 11 9.38 5.59 21.29
CA ALA A 11 8.11 6.20 20.92
C ALA A 11 8.29 7.60 20.29
N ARG A 12 9.18 8.42 20.86
CA ARG A 12 9.52 9.75 20.31
C ARG A 12 10.19 9.67 18.95
N LEU A 13 11.12 8.73 18.78
CA LEU A 13 11.77 8.47 17.49
C LEU A 13 10.77 8.00 16.44
N ALA A 14 9.82 7.13 16.81
CA ALA A 14 8.76 6.69 15.90
C ALA A 14 7.87 7.87 15.47
N LEU A 15 7.48 8.76 16.38
CA LEU A 15 6.71 9.96 16.04
C LEU A 15 7.47 10.88 15.08
N ALA A 16 8.74 11.18 15.38
CA ALA A 16 9.59 11.98 14.49
C ALA A 16 9.76 11.32 13.11
N TYR A 17 9.89 9.99 13.09
CA TYR A 17 9.93 9.20 11.86
C TYR A 17 8.63 9.34 11.06
N TRP A 18 7.46 9.17 11.68
CA TRP A 18 6.18 9.28 10.98
C TRP A 18 5.97 10.68 10.40
N CYS A 19 6.32 11.74 11.13
CA CYS A 19 6.31 13.11 10.60
C CYS A 19 7.19 13.25 9.34
N THR A 20 8.41 12.70 9.38
CA THR A 20 9.34 12.70 8.25
C THR A 20 8.82 11.85 7.09
N ALA A 21 8.21 10.71 7.38
CA ALA A 21 7.64 9.81 6.41
C ALA A 21 6.42 10.44 5.70
N PHE A 22 5.59 11.21 6.41
CA PHE A 22 4.54 12.02 5.80
C PHE A 22 5.09 13.09 4.86
N ALA A 23 6.17 13.79 5.25
CA ALA A 23 6.84 14.71 4.34
C ALA A 23 7.35 14.01 3.07
N ALA A 24 7.88 12.78 3.21
CA ALA A 24 8.26 11.95 2.07
C ALA A 24 7.05 11.51 1.20
N LEU A 25 5.89 11.23 1.79
CA LEU A 25 4.67 10.98 1.02
C LEU A 25 4.19 12.21 0.26
N LEU A 26 4.27 13.40 0.86
CA LEU A 26 3.97 14.66 0.16
C LEU A 26 4.95 14.87 -1.01
N MET A 27 6.24 14.57 -0.82
CA MET A 27 7.20 14.57 -1.94
C MET A 27 6.83 13.54 -3.01
N ARG A 28 6.33 12.35 -2.66
CA ARG A 28 5.86 11.36 -3.65
C ARG A 28 4.67 11.88 -4.45
N LEU A 29 3.76 12.62 -3.83
CA LEU A 29 2.60 13.20 -4.51
C LEU A 29 2.97 14.34 -5.46
N PHE A 30 3.89 15.22 -5.05
CA PHE A 30 4.13 16.48 -5.74
C PHE A 30 5.43 16.51 -6.57
N CYS A 31 6.35 15.57 -6.37
CA CYS A 31 7.63 15.51 -7.09
C CYS A 31 7.72 14.23 -7.96
N PRO A 32 7.54 14.34 -9.29
CA PRO A 32 7.61 13.19 -10.21
C PRO A 32 8.96 12.44 -10.14
N GLU A 33 10.05 13.19 -9.96
CA GLU A 33 11.40 12.64 -9.84
C GLU A 33 11.53 11.75 -8.59
N PHE A 34 10.89 12.15 -7.48
CA PHE A 34 10.90 11.38 -6.24
C PHE A 34 10.06 10.10 -6.33
N THR A 35 9.00 10.11 -7.13
CA THR A 35 8.21 8.90 -7.43
C THR A 35 9.08 7.82 -8.06
N GLY A 36 9.99 8.20 -8.98
CA GLY A 36 10.93 7.27 -9.58
C GLY A 36 11.92 6.63 -8.60
N LEU A 37 12.27 7.33 -7.52
CA LEU A 37 13.14 6.83 -6.45
C LEU A 37 12.41 5.94 -5.44
N SER A 38 11.15 6.26 -5.15
CA SER A 38 10.34 5.60 -4.11
C SER A 38 9.44 4.47 -4.65
N SER A 39 9.34 4.30 -5.97
CA SER A 39 8.51 3.24 -6.58
C SER A 39 9.04 1.82 -6.29
N TYR A 40 8.11 0.93 -5.90
CA TYR A 40 8.38 -0.49 -5.62
C TYR A 40 7.99 -1.44 -6.78
N GLY A 41 7.71 -0.91 -7.98
CA GLY A 41 7.15 -1.65 -9.12
C GLY A 41 7.87 -1.40 -10.45
N VAL A 42 7.67 -2.32 -11.40
CA VAL A 42 8.18 -2.22 -12.77
C VAL A 42 7.52 -1.03 -13.46
N ARG A 43 8.35 -0.13 -13.99
CA ARG A 43 7.92 0.91 -14.94
C ARG A 43 7.19 0.26 -16.11
N SER A 44 5.87 0.36 -16.16
CA SER A 44 5.08 0.03 -17.34
C SER A 44 3.70 0.68 -17.25
N ALA A 45 3.67 2.02 -17.27
CA ALA A 45 2.72 2.83 -18.04
C ALA A 45 2.89 4.31 -17.64
N VAL A 46 3.51 5.08 -18.53
CA VAL A 46 3.24 6.51 -18.73
C VAL A 46 3.55 7.43 -17.55
N SER A 47 4.80 7.85 -17.44
CA SER A 47 5.19 9.08 -16.71
C SER A 47 4.90 10.36 -17.52
N SER A 48 3.84 10.41 -18.34
CA SER A 48 3.57 11.56 -19.20
C SER A 48 2.10 11.92 -19.39
N THR A 49 1.23 11.61 -18.43
CA THR A 49 -0.09 12.25 -18.37
C THR A 49 -0.05 13.37 -17.35
N ARG A 50 0.50 14.50 -17.78
CA ARG A 50 0.06 15.79 -17.21
C ARG A 50 -1.45 15.86 -17.47
N PRO A 51 -2.30 16.16 -16.47
CA PRO A 51 -3.68 16.50 -16.74
C PRO A 51 -3.67 17.71 -17.69
N HIS A 52 -4.30 17.55 -18.86
CA HIS A 52 -4.55 18.67 -19.75
C HIS A 52 -5.58 19.56 -19.04
N PRO A 53 -5.36 20.89 -18.91
CA PRO A 53 -6.20 21.80 -18.12
C PRO A 53 -7.57 22.12 -18.74
N ASN A 54 -8.06 21.28 -19.65
CA ASN A 54 -9.35 21.49 -20.30
C ASN A 54 -10.30 20.36 -19.88
N GLU A 55 -11.41 20.75 -19.24
CA GLU A 55 -12.55 19.93 -18.80
C GLU A 55 -12.63 19.55 -17.32
N VAL A 56 -12.67 20.55 -16.42
CA VAL A 56 -13.76 20.67 -15.43
C VAL A 56 -13.96 22.16 -15.12
N ASN A 57 -15.14 22.72 -15.40
CA ASN A 57 -15.55 24.04 -14.89
C ASN A 57 -15.87 23.95 -13.37
N CYS A 58 -14.90 23.53 -12.55
CA CYS A 58 -15.00 23.52 -11.10
C CYS A 58 -13.97 24.50 -10.51
N SER A 59 -14.47 25.58 -9.91
CA SER A 59 -13.76 26.54 -9.03
C SER A 59 -12.28 26.81 -9.35
N ARG A 60 -12.05 27.68 -10.33
CA ARG A 60 -10.74 28.18 -10.78
C ARG A 60 -9.86 28.75 -9.67
N ASP A 61 -10.46 29.29 -8.60
CA ASP A 61 -9.73 29.93 -7.50
C ASP A 61 -8.95 28.96 -6.58
N GLY A 62 -9.28 27.66 -6.60
CA GLY A 62 -8.61 26.64 -5.77
C GLY A 62 -7.44 25.93 -6.45
N GLU A 63 -7.52 25.71 -7.77
CA GLU A 63 -6.51 24.98 -8.53
C GLU A 63 -5.23 25.80 -8.74
N ASP A 64 -5.34 27.12 -8.90
CA ASP A 64 -4.19 28.00 -9.06
C ASP A 64 -3.30 28.01 -7.80
N SER A 65 -3.91 27.95 -6.61
CA SER A 65 -3.19 27.88 -5.32
C SER A 65 -2.46 26.55 -5.12
N LEU A 66 -3.10 25.44 -5.46
CA LEU A 66 -2.52 24.11 -5.31
C LEU A 66 -1.38 23.89 -6.31
N THR A 67 -1.53 24.40 -7.53
CA THR A 67 -0.50 24.36 -8.56
C THR A 67 0.71 25.25 -8.21
N ALA A 68 0.47 26.43 -7.63
CA ALA A 68 1.51 27.30 -7.09
C ALA A 68 2.27 26.63 -5.92
N LEU A 69 1.55 25.94 -5.03
CA LEU A 69 2.15 25.19 -3.92
C LEU A 69 3.00 24.01 -4.45
N MET A 70 2.48 23.26 -5.42
CA MET A 70 3.19 22.15 -6.06
C MET A 70 4.48 22.62 -6.74
N THR A 71 4.42 23.71 -7.50
CA THR A 71 5.60 24.25 -8.18
C THR A 71 6.64 24.75 -7.19
N CYS A 72 6.22 25.49 -6.17
CA CYS A 72 7.09 25.91 -5.07
C CYS A 72 7.76 24.70 -4.40
N TRP A 73 6.97 23.71 -3.95
CA TRP A 73 7.47 22.51 -3.27
C TRP A 73 8.44 21.72 -4.14
N SER A 74 8.10 21.50 -5.41
CA SER A 74 8.97 20.82 -6.37
C SER A 74 10.30 21.54 -6.55
N HIS A 75 10.30 22.88 -6.57
CA HIS A 75 11.51 23.69 -6.71
C HIS A 75 12.43 23.57 -5.48
N TRP A 76 11.86 23.61 -4.27
CA TRP A 76 12.61 23.45 -3.02
C TRP A 76 13.16 22.03 -2.84
N CYS A 77 12.39 21.01 -3.25
CA CYS A 77 12.80 19.62 -3.08
C CYS A 77 13.70 19.09 -4.22
N ALA A 78 13.70 19.71 -5.41
CA ALA A 78 14.45 19.24 -6.57
C ALA A 78 15.95 19.02 -6.30
N PRO A 79 16.70 19.94 -5.63
CA PRO A 79 18.12 19.71 -5.34
C PRO A 79 18.36 18.47 -4.46
N LEU A 80 17.51 18.27 -3.44
CA LEU A 80 17.59 17.11 -2.56
C LEU A 80 17.26 15.81 -3.29
N VAL A 81 16.20 15.81 -4.09
CA VAL A 81 15.78 14.64 -4.89
C VAL A 81 16.86 14.29 -5.92
N HIS A 82 17.43 15.29 -6.59
CA HIS A 82 18.52 15.10 -7.53
C HIS A 82 19.79 14.57 -6.86
N TRP A 83 20.13 15.10 -5.69
CA TRP A 83 21.23 14.59 -4.88
C TRP A 83 21.00 13.13 -4.45
N LEU A 84 19.80 12.79 -3.97
CA LEU A 84 19.45 11.40 -3.64
C LEU A 84 19.51 10.48 -4.86
N ALA A 85 19.00 10.93 -6.01
CA ALA A 85 19.01 10.17 -7.25
C ALA A 85 20.44 9.90 -7.77
N SER A 86 21.34 10.87 -7.62
CA SER A 86 22.75 10.75 -8.02
C SER A 86 23.62 10.04 -6.98
N SER A 87 23.15 9.92 -5.74
CA SER A 87 23.84 9.16 -4.69
C SER A 87 23.87 7.65 -4.95
N VAL A 88 24.63 6.92 -4.14
CA VAL A 88 24.65 5.45 -4.15
C VAL A 88 23.26 4.87 -3.85
N LEU A 89 22.47 5.53 -3.00
CA LEU A 89 21.13 5.09 -2.63
C LEU A 89 20.15 5.10 -3.82
N GLY A 90 20.25 6.10 -4.69
CA GLY A 90 19.40 6.23 -5.89
C GLY A 90 19.87 5.37 -7.07
N ARG A 91 21.19 5.19 -7.22
CA ARG A 91 21.79 4.43 -8.34
C ARG A 91 21.84 2.93 -8.11
N CYS A 92 22.10 2.49 -6.88
CA CYS A 92 22.20 1.07 -6.58
C CYS A 92 20.81 0.44 -6.59
N ARG A 93 20.69 -0.72 -7.25
CA ARG A 93 19.44 -1.45 -7.43
C ARG A 93 19.56 -2.80 -6.74
N VAL A 94 18.56 -3.12 -5.93
CA VAL A 94 18.44 -4.42 -5.26
C VAL A 94 17.23 -5.14 -5.83
N THR A 95 17.28 -6.47 -5.92
CA THR A 95 16.11 -7.22 -6.39
C THR A 95 14.94 -6.99 -5.44
N ARG A 96 13.74 -6.93 -6.02
CA ARG A 96 12.51 -6.73 -5.25
C ARG A 96 12.36 -7.84 -4.20
N LYS A 97 12.60 -9.10 -4.57
CA LYS A 97 12.54 -10.24 -3.63
C LYS A 97 13.46 -10.03 -2.42
N GLN A 98 14.74 -9.71 -2.62
CA GLN A 98 15.68 -9.48 -1.52
C GLN A 98 15.24 -8.32 -0.63
N SER A 99 14.74 -7.24 -1.22
CA SER A 99 14.30 -6.07 -0.48
C SER A 99 13.10 -6.40 0.42
N PHE A 100 12.06 -7.03 -0.14
CA PHE A 100 10.90 -7.46 0.65
C PHE A 100 11.29 -8.48 1.73
N THR A 101 12.16 -9.46 1.43
CA THR A 101 12.70 -10.37 2.45
C THR A 101 13.39 -9.60 3.58
N ALA A 102 14.22 -8.61 3.26
CA ALA A 102 14.89 -7.79 4.25
C ALA A 102 13.89 -7.02 5.13
N PHE A 103 12.83 -6.45 4.54
CA PHE A 103 11.80 -5.70 5.30
C PHE A 103 11.19 -6.55 6.42
N TYR A 104 10.74 -7.75 6.06
CA TYR A 104 10.05 -8.62 7.00
C TYR A 104 10.99 -9.25 8.03
N VAL A 105 12.23 -9.59 7.63
CA VAL A 105 13.26 -10.05 8.58
C VAL A 105 13.61 -8.96 9.57
N THR A 106 13.79 -7.72 9.11
CA THR A 106 14.01 -6.56 10.00
C THR A 106 12.85 -6.40 10.98
N GLY A 107 11.60 -6.44 10.51
CA GLY A 107 10.43 -6.35 11.38
C GLY A 107 10.37 -7.45 12.44
N LEU A 108 10.69 -8.70 12.06
CA LEU A 108 10.75 -9.83 13.00
C LEU A 108 11.85 -9.66 14.05
N ILE A 109 13.07 -9.30 13.63
CA ILE A 109 14.20 -9.10 14.55
C ILE A 109 13.89 -7.97 15.53
N THR A 110 13.37 -6.84 15.04
CA THR A 110 12.97 -5.72 15.91
C THR A 110 11.86 -6.14 16.88
N SER A 111 10.87 -6.90 16.43
CA SER A 111 9.81 -7.41 17.32
C SER A 111 10.36 -8.34 18.40
N LEU A 112 11.24 -9.27 18.03
CA LEU A 112 11.91 -10.18 18.97
C LEU A 112 12.77 -9.42 20.00
N PHE A 113 13.42 -8.34 19.59
CA PHE A 113 14.16 -7.48 20.49
C PHE A 113 13.24 -6.86 21.56
N PHE A 114 12.10 -6.28 21.16
CA PHE A 114 11.11 -5.75 22.11
C PHE A 114 10.49 -6.84 22.99
N PHE A 115 10.21 -8.03 22.44
CA PHE A 115 9.80 -9.18 23.25
C PHE A 115 10.85 -9.56 24.29
N GLY A 116 12.13 -9.53 23.93
CA GLY A 116 13.22 -9.77 24.87
C GLY A 116 13.22 -8.77 26.03
N ILE A 117 12.99 -7.49 25.75
CA ILE A 117 12.86 -6.45 26.79
C ILE A 117 11.68 -6.74 27.71
N HIS A 118 10.49 -7.03 27.15
CA HIS A 118 9.30 -7.40 27.93
C HIS A 118 9.53 -8.66 28.78
N TRP A 119 10.18 -9.67 28.20
CA TRP A 119 10.47 -10.93 28.87
C TRP A 119 11.43 -10.76 30.04
N VAL A 120 12.55 -10.06 29.83
CA VAL A 120 13.54 -9.79 30.89
C VAL A 120 12.91 -8.98 32.03
N HIS A 121 12.04 -8.02 31.71
CA HIS A 121 11.33 -7.27 32.75
C HIS A 121 10.40 -8.16 33.58
N ASN A 122 9.59 -9.00 32.92
CA ASN A 122 8.66 -9.90 33.61
C ASN A 122 9.39 -10.98 34.43
N PHE A 123 10.54 -11.49 33.96
CA PHE A 123 11.35 -12.47 34.69
C PHE A 123 12.00 -11.91 35.96
N ASN A 124 12.34 -10.62 35.95
CA ASN A 124 12.86 -9.95 37.13
C ASN A 124 11.75 -9.58 38.13
N GLY A 125 10.48 -9.77 37.77
CA GLY A 125 9.33 -9.68 38.66
C GLY A 125 9.18 -10.94 39.54
N ALA A 126 8.74 -10.77 40.78
CA ALA A 126 8.65 -11.85 41.77
C ALA A 126 7.57 -12.93 41.47
N VAL A 127 6.75 -12.75 40.44
CA VAL A 127 5.68 -13.69 40.04
C VAL A 127 5.59 -13.72 38.50
N PRO A 128 5.66 -14.90 37.86
CA PRO A 128 5.42 -15.01 36.42
C PRO A 128 3.93 -14.77 36.14
N ASP A 129 3.61 -13.53 35.74
CA ASP A 129 2.28 -13.20 35.26
C ASP A 129 2.05 -13.82 33.86
N PRO A 130 0.80 -14.21 33.52
CA PRO A 130 0.44 -14.66 32.18
C PRO A 130 0.84 -13.60 31.14
N PRO A 131 1.05 -13.98 29.85
CA PRO A 131 1.47 -13.03 28.82
C PRO A 131 0.55 -11.82 28.84
N SER A 132 1.16 -10.66 29.11
CA SER A 132 0.43 -9.42 29.30
C SER A 132 -0.30 -9.08 28.00
N LEU A 133 -1.54 -8.58 28.12
CA LEU A 133 -2.33 -8.14 26.97
C LEU A 133 -1.59 -7.05 26.16
N THR A 134 -0.65 -6.35 26.79
CA THR A 134 0.25 -5.36 26.18
C THR A 134 1.17 -5.94 25.10
N CYS A 135 1.45 -7.25 25.13
CA CYS A 135 2.24 -7.93 24.09
C CYS A 135 1.44 -8.29 22.83
N VAL A 136 0.10 -8.30 22.90
CA VAL A 136 -0.75 -8.78 21.79
C VAL A 136 -0.54 -7.98 20.50
N PRO A 137 -0.51 -6.62 20.49
CA PRO A 137 -0.31 -5.86 19.25
C PRO A 137 1.03 -6.16 18.57
N LEU A 138 2.11 -6.28 19.36
CA LEU A 138 3.43 -6.65 18.87
C LEU A 138 3.46 -8.09 18.33
N LEU A 139 2.74 -9.02 18.98
CA LEU A 139 2.64 -10.42 18.53
C LEU A 139 1.92 -10.50 17.19
N LEU A 140 0.82 -9.76 17.03
CA LEU A 140 0.08 -9.67 15.78
C LEU A 140 0.95 -9.07 14.67
N PHE A 141 1.72 -8.01 14.96
CA PHE A 141 2.66 -7.44 14.00
C PHE A 141 3.79 -8.40 13.62
N ALA A 142 4.37 -9.13 14.59
CA ALA A 142 5.40 -10.12 14.33
C ALA A 142 4.84 -11.29 13.48
N PHE A 143 3.63 -11.74 13.79
CA PHE A 143 2.93 -12.76 13.00
C PHE A 143 2.66 -12.27 11.57
N HIS A 144 2.20 -11.02 11.41
CA HIS A 144 2.05 -10.39 10.11
C HIS A 144 3.37 -10.42 9.32
N CYS A 145 4.49 -10.01 9.93
CA CYS A 145 5.81 -10.07 9.30
C CYS A 145 6.22 -11.49 8.92
N ALA A 146 5.96 -12.48 9.77
CA ALA A 146 6.26 -13.88 9.50
C ALA A 146 5.46 -14.42 8.30
N VAL A 147 4.16 -14.13 8.25
CA VAL A 147 3.30 -14.52 7.13
C VAL A 147 3.76 -13.83 5.85
N ARG A 148 4.05 -12.53 5.90
CA ARG A 148 4.56 -11.80 4.74
C ARG A 148 5.90 -12.32 4.23
N LEU A 149 6.81 -12.67 5.14
CA LEU A 149 8.08 -13.31 4.79
C LEU A 149 7.85 -14.66 4.11
N PHE A 150 6.96 -15.48 4.67
CA PHE A 150 6.56 -16.75 4.07
C PHE A 150 5.98 -16.54 2.66
N GLU A 151 5.05 -15.59 2.49
CA GLU A 151 4.49 -15.25 1.19
C GLU A 151 5.57 -14.84 0.19
N THR A 152 6.50 -13.96 0.58
CA THR A 152 7.61 -13.53 -0.29
C THR A 152 8.54 -14.67 -0.69
N CYS A 153 8.74 -15.66 0.20
CA CYS A 153 9.59 -16.80 -0.08
C CYS A 153 8.92 -17.83 -1.01
N PHE A 154 7.62 -18.10 -0.81
CA PHE A 154 6.94 -19.27 -1.37
C PHE A 154 5.76 -18.97 -2.29
N VAL A 155 5.04 -17.87 -2.08
CA VAL A 155 3.79 -17.55 -2.77
C VAL A 155 4.01 -16.51 -3.87
N GLN A 156 4.59 -15.37 -3.50
CA GLN A 156 4.77 -14.23 -4.38
C GLN A 156 5.78 -14.54 -5.49
N ARG A 157 5.43 -14.12 -6.70
CA ARG A 157 6.27 -14.27 -7.88
C ARG A 157 6.83 -12.90 -8.26
N PHE A 158 8.14 -12.79 -8.14
CA PHE A 158 8.89 -11.61 -8.56
C PHE A 158 9.46 -11.87 -9.96
N GLN A 159 9.35 -10.91 -10.87
CA GLN A 159 10.01 -11.07 -12.17
C GLN A 159 11.51 -10.88 -11.99
N LYS A 160 12.32 -11.54 -12.84
CA LYS A 160 13.79 -11.53 -12.72
C LYS A 160 14.41 -10.13 -12.83
N HIS A 161 13.70 -9.19 -13.44
CA HIS A 161 14.15 -7.81 -13.66
C HIS A 161 13.50 -6.81 -12.70
N ASP A 162 12.68 -7.27 -11.76
CA ASP A 162 12.05 -6.41 -10.76
C ASP A 162 13.09 -5.95 -9.74
N THR A 163 13.46 -4.68 -9.82
CA THR A 163 14.42 -4.06 -8.92
C THR A 163 13.84 -2.82 -8.27
N VAL A 164 14.31 -2.52 -7.06
CA VAL A 164 14.01 -1.29 -6.33
C VAL A 164 15.32 -0.55 -6.07
N THR A 165 15.25 0.77 -5.87
CA THR A 165 16.43 1.54 -5.45
C THR A 165 16.85 1.09 -4.05
N LEU A 166 18.15 1.21 -3.75
CA LEU A 166 18.64 0.98 -2.39
C LEU A 166 18.00 1.96 -1.39
N PHE A 167 17.69 3.19 -1.83
CA PHE A 167 16.89 4.14 -1.06
C PHE A 167 15.54 3.55 -0.63
N ALA A 168 14.75 3.03 -1.58
CA ALA A 168 13.47 2.40 -1.28
C ALA A 168 13.64 1.16 -0.39
N ALA A 169 14.71 0.38 -0.59
CA ALA A 169 14.99 -0.76 0.28
C ALA A 169 15.28 -0.32 1.73
N VAL A 170 16.10 0.71 1.95
CA VAL A 170 16.40 1.24 3.28
C VAL A 170 15.15 1.88 3.90
N ALA A 171 14.37 2.64 3.12
CA ALA A 171 13.10 3.21 3.57
C ALA A 171 12.12 2.11 4.02
N GLY A 172 12.02 1.01 3.27
CA GLY A 172 11.23 -0.16 3.66
C GLY A 172 11.72 -0.81 4.96
N CYS A 173 13.03 -1.05 5.12
CA CYS A 173 13.56 -1.61 6.36
C CYS A 173 13.28 -0.70 7.57
N THR A 174 13.54 0.61 7.44
CA THR A 174 13.27 1.59 8.51
C THR A 174 11.78 1.68 8.86
N PHE A 175 10.89 1.55 7.87
CA PHE A 175 9.45 1.46 8.10
C PHE A 175 9.12 0.26 9.01
N TYR A 176 9.67 -0.93 8.75
CA TYR A 176 9.40 -2.11 9.57
C TYR A 176 10.00 -2.03 10.99
N VAL A 177 11.14 -1.35 11.17
CA VAL A 177 11.67 -1.03 12.51
C VAL A 177 10.65 -0.16 13.25
N MET A 178 10.22 0.94 12.63
CA MET A 178 9.34 1.91 13.29
C MET A 178 7.91 1.39 13.46
N ALA A 179 7.46 0.48 12.59
CA ALA A 179 6.19 -0.22 12.74
C ALA A 179 6.21 -1.19 13.92
N ALA A 180 7.33 -1.91 14.15
CA ALA A 180 7.51 -2.74 15.33
C ALA A 180 7.51 -1.89 16.61
N VAL A 181 8.28 -0.79 16.61
CA VAL A 181 8.31 0.19 17.73
C VAL A 181 6.91 0.73 18.01
N SER A 182 6.17 1.11 16.98
CA SER A 182 4.81 1.65 17.09
C SER A 182 3.75 0.60 17.46
N SER A 183 4.12 -0.69 17.42
CA SER A 183 3.29 -1.81 17.86
C SER A 183 3.67 -2.30 19.26
N ALA A 184 4.77 -1.81 19.83
CA ALA A 184 5.20 -2.12 21.18
C ALA A 184 4.48 -1.20 22.18
N VAL A 185 3.85 -1.79 23.19
CA VAL A 185 3.22 -1.06 24.30
C VAL A 185 4.25 -0.94 25.43
N PRO A 186 4.49 0.25 25.99
CA PRO A 186 5.48 0.41 27.07
C PRO A 186 5.14 -0.49 28.26
N ILE A 187 6.16 -1.09 28.86
CA ILE A 187 6.01 -1.98 30.03
C ILE A 187 5.35 -1.25 31.19
N HIS A 188 5.57 0.06 31.33
CA HIS A 188 5.12 0.85 32.49
C HIS A 188 3.74 1.47 32.31
N SER A 189 3.05 1.12 31.21
CA SER A 189 1.61 1.35 31.10
C SER A 189 0.80 0.53 32.13
N HIS A 190 1.46 -0.38 32.87
CA HIS A 190 0.97 -0.98 34.11
C HIS A 190 1.13 -0.01 35.31
N VAL A 191 0.14 0.87 35.54
CA VAL A 191 -0.02 1.67 36.76
C VAL A 191 -0.92 0.87 37.75
N PRO A 192 -0.75 0.97 39.09
CA PRO A 192 -0.77 -0.20 39.96
C PRO A 192 -2.11 -0.91 40.08
N SER A 193 -1.94 -2.21 40.34
CA SER A 193 -2.87 -3.29 40.59
C SER A 193 -3.97 -2.97 41.63
N VAL A 194 -4.88 -2.04 41.33
CA VAL A 194 -6.24 -2.20 41.89
C VAL A 194 -6.85 -3.35 41.09
N PRO A 195 -7.13 -4.51 41.74
CA PRO A 195 -7.67 -5.66 41.04
C PRO A 195 -8.92 -5.21 40.29
N LEU A 196 -8.86 -5.28 38.96
CA LEU A 196 -10.06 -5.06 38.16
C LEU A 196 -11.11 -6.05 38.66
N PRO A 197 -12.38 -5.63 38.81
CA PRO A 197 -13.45 -6.56 39.10
C PRO A 197 -13.37 -7.73 38.10
N PRO A 198 -13.53 -8.99 38.54
CA PRO A 198 -13.33 -10.16 37.68
C PRO A 198 -14.12 -10.09 36.37
N GLY A 199 -15.34 -9.50 36.40
CA GLY A 199 -16.14 -9.24 35.20
C GLY A 199 -15.48 -8.27 34.21
N ARG A 200 -14.81 -7.21 34.66
CA ARG A 200 -14.14 -6.23 33.79
C ARG A 200 -12.91 -6.83 33.11
N LEU A 201 -12.13 -7.63 33.85
CA LEU A 201 -10.98 -8.35 33.28
C LEU A 201 -11.42 -9.36 32.20
N ALA A 202 -12.52 -10.09 32.43
CA ALA A 202 -13.08 -11.00 31.44
C ALA A 202 -13.51 -10.26 30.16
N VAL A 203 -14.16 -9.10 30.29
CA VAL A 203 -14.55 -8.26 29.15
C VAL A 203 -13.33 -7.77 28.37
N VAL A 204 -12.30 -7.25 29.05
CA VAL A 204 -11.07 -6.79 28.38
C VAL A 204 -10.40 -7.94 27.63
N ARG A 205 -10.25 -9.12 28.25
CA ARG A 205 -9.70 -10.31 27.57
C ARG A 205 -10.54 -10.72 26.36
N CYS A 206 -11.86 -10.64 26.45
CA CYS A 206 -12.76 -10.92 25.33
C CYS A 206 -12.52 -9.92 24.18
N ILE A 207 -12.43 -8.62 24.47
CA ILE A 207 -12.16 -7.59 23.46
C ILE A 207 -10.81 -7.82 22.77
N PHE A 208 -9.75 -8.13 23.53
CA PHE A 208 -8.45 -8.47 22.96
C PHE A 208 -8.49 -9.74 22.10
N GLY A 209 -9.21 -10.76 22.56
CA GLY A 209 -9.43 -12.00 21.81
C GLY A 209 -10.15 -11.72 20.48
N VAL A 210 -11.23 -10.95 20.50
CA VAL A 210 -11.96 -10.54 19.30
C VAL A 210 -11.06 -9.73 18.36
N GLY A 211 -10.32 -8.74 18.88
CA GLY A 211 -9.39 -7.95 18.08
C GLY A 211 -8.31 -8.80 17.41
N ALA A 212 -7.71 -9.74 18.13
CA ALA A 212 -6.75 -10.69 17.58
C ALA A 212 -7.39 -11.58 16.49
N MET A 213 -8.60 -12.11 16.72
CA MET A 213 -9.31 -12.92 15.73
C MET A 213 -9.65 -12.12 14.46
N VAL A 214 -10.04 -10.85 14.59
CA VAL A 214 -10.27 -9.95 13.45
C VAL A 214 -8.97 -9.74 12.67
N HIS A 215 -7.87 -9.45 13.36
CA HIS A 215 -6.55 -9.28 12.72
C HIS A 215 -6.13 -10.55 11.94
N LEU A 216 -6.23 -11.72 12.57
CA LEU A 216 -5.88 -12.99 11.94
C LEU A 216 -6.80 -13.32 10.74
N SER A 217 -8.09 -12.98 10.83
CA SER A 217 -9.02 -13.16 9.71
C SER A 217 -8.67 -12.27 8.53
N LEU A 218 -8.33 -11.01 8.78
CA LEU A 218 -7.84 -10.08 7.75
C LEU A 218 -6.53 -10.58 7.12
N GLN A 219 -5.62 -11.12 7.92
CA GLN A 219 -4.38 -11.73 7.43
C GLN A 219 -4.67 -12.93 6.52
N ALA A 220 -5.61 -13.80 6.89
CA ALA A 220 -6.00 -14.95 6.07
C ALA A 220 -6.61 -14.53 4.73
N ILE A 221 -7.49 -13.52 4.73
CA ILE A 221 -8.07 -12.93 3.51
C ILE A 221 -6.95 -12.37 2.63
N GLN A 222 -6.00 -11.62 3.22
CA GLN A 222 -4.86 -11.07 2.51
C GLN A 222 -4.00 -12.16 1.84
N VAL A 223 -3.74 -13.28 2.53
CA VAL A 223 -3.00 -14.42 1.96
C VAL A 223 -3.75 -15.07 0.80
N ALA A 224 -5.07 -15.26 0.94
CA ALA A 224 -5.90 -15.79 -0.14
C ALA A 224 -5.84 -14.88 -1.38
N VAL A 225 -5.90 -13.55 -1.18
CA VAL A 225 -5.81 -12.55 -2.24
C VAL A 225 -4.45 -12.60 -2.95
N HIS A 226 -3.33 -12.66 -2.22
CA HIS A 226 -2.01 -12.79 -2.85
C HIS A 226 -1.82 -14.11 -3.58
N THR A 227 -2.41 -15.20 -3.07
CA THR A 227 -2.37 -16.50 -3.73
C THR A 227 -3.09 -16.46 -5.06
N VAL A 228 -4.29 -15.84 -5.12
CA VAL A 228 -5.01 -15.61 -6.39
C VAL A 228 -4.17 -14.80 -7.37
N LEU A 229 -3.53 -13.72 -6.92
CA LEU A 229 -2.66 -12.90 -7.77
C LEU A 229 -1.45 -13.69 -8.29
N ALA A 230 -0.84 -14.54 -7.46
CA ALA A 230 0.27 -15.39 -7.86
C ALA A 230 -0.14 -16.43 -8.90
N LEU A 231 -1.33 -17.03 -8.77
CA LEU A 231 -1.87 -17.99 -9.73
C LEU A 231 -2.12 -17.36 -11.10
N LEU A 232 -2.62 -16.12 -11.14
CA LEU A 232 -2.81 -15.38 -12.40
C LEU A 232 -1.49 -15.10 -13.14
N GLN A 233 -0.39 -14.92 -12.40
CA GLN A 233 0.93 -14.78 -13.02
C GLN A 233 1.45 -16.11 -13.56
N GLN A 234 1.13 -17.24 -12.92
CA GLN A 234 1.50 -18.56 -13.43
C GLN A 234 0.75 -18.89 -14.73
N SER A 235 -0.56 -18.64 -14.78
CA SER A 235 -1.36 -18.92 -15.98
C SER A 235 -0.88 -18.12 -17.19
N SER A 236 -0.43 -16.88 -17.01
CA SER A 236 0.13 -16.07 -18.11
C SER A 236 1.50 -16.58 -18.57
N SER A 237 2.33 -17.10 -17.66
CA SER A 237 3.66 -17.66 -18.00
C SER A 237 3.62 -19.06 -18.63
N SER A 238 2.56 -19.84 -18.37
CA SER A 238 2.40 -21.20 -18.89
C SER A 238 2.00 -21.23 -20.37
N MET A 239 1.79 -20.07 -21.00
CA MET A 239 1.58 -19.96 -22.44
C MET A 239 2.90 -20.14 -23.21
N LYS A 240 3.69 -21.17 -22.86
CA LYS A 240 4.88 -21.54 -23.62
C LYS A 240 4.47 -21.88 -25.05
N PRO A 241 5.21 -21.40 -26.06
CA PRO A 241 4.92 -21.77 -27.42
C PRO A 241 5.17 -23.26 -27.64
N ARG A 242 4.11 -24.05 -27.86
CA ARG A 242 4.21 -25.38 -28.47
C ARG A 242 4.92 -25.24 -29.82
N SER A 243 5.82 -26.17 -30.12
CA SER A 243 6.83 -26.14 -31.20
C SER A 243 6.29 -26.20 -32.65
N GLY A 244 5.12 -25.61 -32.91
CA GLY A 244 4.55 -25.43 -34.26
C GLY A 244 4.09 -23.98 -34.48
N LYS A 245 4.75 -23.01 -33.82
CA LYS A 245 4.24 -21.65 -33.61
C LYS A 245 4.91 -20.54 -34.42
N ASP A 246 5.93 -20.83 -35.24
CA ASP A 246 6.56 -19.75 -36.02
C ASP A 246 5.57 -19.17 -37.04
N GLU A 247 4.81 -20.01 -37.74
CA GLU A 247 3.74 -19.53 -38.64
C GLU A 247 2.64 -18.76 -37.88
N VAL A 248 2.13 -19.30 -36.78
CA VAL A 248 1.07 -18.63 -35.98
C VAL A 248 1.56 -17.27 -35.42
N ARG A 249 2.84 -17.19 -35.02
CA ARG A 249 3.43 -15.96 -34.49
C ARG A 249 3.64 -14.93 -35.60
N ASP A 250 4.10 -15.36 -36.77
CA ASP A 250 4.25 -14.50 -37.95
C ASP A 250 2.88 -13.96 -38.42
N PHE A 251 1.83 -14.78 -38.32
CA PHE A 251 0.45 -14.37 -38.61
C PHE A 251 -0.10 -13.37 -37.60
N GLU A 252 0.06 -13.62 -36.29
CA GLU A 252 -0.31 -12.65 -35.25
C GLU A 252 0.42 -11.32 -35.46
N GLU A 253 1.72 -11.37 -35.76
CA GLU A 253 2.54 -10.20 -36.03
C GLU A 253 2.10 -9.46 -37.31
N GLY A 254 1.65 -10.19 -38.33
CA GLY A 254 1.03 -9.64 -39.54
C GLY A 254 -0.30 -8.92 -39.28
N LEU A 255 -1.20 -9.56 -38.53
CA LEU A 255 -2.46 -8.95 -38.08
C LEU A 255 -2.18 -7.67 -37.27
N TRP A 256 -1.16 -7.72 -36.43
CA TRP A 256 -0.78 -6.57 -35.61
C TRP A 256 -0.17 -5.42 -36.37
N ARG A 257 0.65 -5.68 -37.39
CA ARG A 257 1.12 -4.64 -38.30
C ARG A 257 -0.05 -3.93 -39.00
N ARG A 258 -1.10 -4.65 -39.38
CA ARG A 258 -2.32 -4.06 -39.96
C ARG A 258 -3.11 -3.23 -38.96
N VAL A 259 -3.26 -3.73 -37.72
CA VAL A 259 -3.86 -2.95 -36.63
C VAL A 259 -3.05 -1.67 -36.40
N GLN A 260 -1.72 -1.72 -36.34
CA GLN A 260 -0.87 -0.52 -36.21
C GLN A 260 -1.04 0.46 -37.36
N ALA A 261 -1.15 -0.03 -38.60
CA ALA A 261 -1.38 0.80 -39.76
C ALA A 261 -2.73 1.51 -39.68
N HIS A 262 -3.79 0.79 -39.27
CA HIS A 262 -5.11 1.36 -38.99
C HIS A 262 -5.06 2.40 -37.88
N LEU A 263 -4.34 2.13 -36.79
CA LEU A 263 -4.17 3.09 -35.70
C LEU A 263 -3.38 4.33 -36.11
N ALA A 264 -2.41 4.19 -37.03
CA ALA A 264 -1.64 5.31 -37.57
C ALA A 264 -2.45 6.14 -38.57
N ALA A 265 -3.28 5.49 -39.39
CA ALA A 265 -4.12 6.12 -40.40
C ALA A 265 -5.34 6.84 -39.80
N ALA A 266 -5.83 6.37 -38.64
CA ALA A 266 -7.01 6.94 -37.99
C ALA A 266 -6.86 8.41 -37.53
N GLY A 267 -5.61 8.94 -37.46
CA GLY A 267 -5.32 10.36 -37.25
C GLY A 267 -5.87 10.99 -35.95
N PRO A 268 -5.38 12.18 -35.55
CA PRO A 268 -5.85 12.88 -34.35
C PRO A 268 -7.23 13.55 -34.52
N THR A 269 -7.81 13.55 -35.72
CA THR A 269 -8.97 14.37 -36.08
C THR A 269 -10.32 13.85 -35.55
N SER A 270 -10.38 12.68 -34.93
CA SER A 270 -11.63 12.10 -34.41
C SER A 270 -11.66 11.91 -32.89
N CYS A 271 -10.68 12.43 -32.15
CA CYS A 271 -10.54 12.16 -30.72
C CYS A 271 -10.34 13.43 -29.88
N GLU A 272 -11.33 14.33 -29.91
CA GLU A 272 -11.46 15.49 -29.01
C GLU A 272 -11.58 15.12 -27.51
N HIS A 273 -11.54 13.84 -27.15
CA HIS A 273 -11.58 13.35 -25.76
C HIS A 273 -10.40 12.43 -25.38
N GLN A 274 -9.33 12.33 -26.19
CA GLN A 274 -8.23 11.38 -25.94
C GLN A 274 -6.86 12.03 -25.69
N SER A 275 -6.84 13.25 -25.15
CA SER A 275 -5.61 13.97 -24.79
C SER A 275 -4.75 13.31 -23.70
N ALA A 276 -5.14 12.13 -23.17
CA ALA A 276 -4.45 11.43 -22.10
C ALA A 276 -3.67 10.17 -22.53
N VAL A 277 -3.60 9.81 -23.81
CA VAL A 277 -2.82 8.63 -24.26
C VAL A 277 -1.78 9.06 -25.29
N SER A 278 -0.75 9.77 -24.81
CA SER A 278 0.34 10.29 -25.64
C SER A 278 1.31 9.21 -26.15
N ALA A 279 1.25 7.97 -25.64
CA ALA A 279 2.15 6.90 -26.06
C ALA A 279 1.42 5.92 -26.99
N ARG A 280 1.98 5.71 -28.19
CA ARG A 280 1.55 4.68 -29.14
C ARG A 280 1.42 3.35 -28.38
N PRO A 281 0.30 2.59 -28.53
CA PRO A 281 0.13 1.33 -27.81
C PRO A 281 1.32 0.42 -28.08
N GLU A 282 2.16 0.19 -27.07
CA GLU A 282 3.19 -0.83 -27.20
C GLU A 282 2.48 -2.15 -27.44
N LEU A 283 2.82 -2.76 -28.57
CA LEU A 283 2.01 -3.83 -29.11
C LEU A 283 2.11 -5.10 -28.26
N HIS A 284 3.17 -5.20 -27.44
CA HIS A 284 3.40 -6.25 -26.46
C HIS A 284 3.34 -5.70 -25.01
N GLY A 285 2.69 -4.54 -24.84
CA GLY A 285 2.63 -3.79 -23.60
C GLY A 285 1.78 -4.45 -22.51
N ALA A 286 1.68 -3.75 -21.38
CA ALA A 286 1.01 -4.20 -20.17
C ALA A 286 -0.44 -4.69 -20.39
N TRP A 287 -1.17 -4.09 -21.33
CA TRP A 287 -2.59 -4.38 -21.58
C TRP A 287 -2.91 -5.83 -21.99
N ARG A 288 -1.94 -6.54 -22.60
CA ARG A 288 -2.09 -7.99 -22.91
C ARG A 288 -1.75 -8.89 -21.75
N ARG A 289 -0.78 -8.49 -20.92
CA ARG A 289 -0.20 -9.35 -19.86
C ARG A 289 -1.02 -9.35 -18.59
N TYR A 290 -1.64 -8.21 -18.24
CA TYR A 290 -2.33 -8.06 -16.98
C TYR A 290 -3.83 -8.28 -17.14
N ARG A 291 -4.37 -9.25 -16.40
CA ARG A 291 -5.82 -9.50 -16.28
C ARG A 291 -6.30 -9.19 -14.89
N TYR A 292 -7.47 -8.58 -14.80
CA TYR A 292 -8.03 -8.23 -13.50
C TYR A 292 -8.72 -9.48 -12.89
N PRO A 293 -8.43 -9.87 -11.63
CA PRO A 293 -9.00 -11.05 -10.96
C PRO A 293 -10.50 -10.96 -10.62
N TYR A 294 -11.36 -10.44 -11.51
CA TYR A 294 -12.77 -10.20 -11.19
C TYR A 294 -13.57 -11.48 -10.91
N TYR A 295 -13.35 -12.54 -11.71
CA TYR A 295 -14.13 -13.77 -11.64
C TYR A 295 -13.64 -14.76 -10.57
N SER A 296 -12.41 -14.59 -10.09
CA SER A 296 -11.77 -15.57 -9.21
C SER A 296 -12.05 -15.34 -7.72
N ASN A 297 -12.47 -14.14 -7.31
CA ASN A 297 -12.72 -13.84 -5.90
C ASN A 297 -13.68 -12.66 -5.69
N VAL A 298 -14.65 -12.83 -4.79
CA VAL A 298 -15.64 -11.80 -4.41
C VAL A 298 -14.99 -10.51 -3.91
N CYS A 299 -13.85 -10.58 -3.22
CA CYS A 299 -13.14 -9.40 -2.72
C CYS A 299 -12.73 -8.45 -3.85
N PHE A 300 -12.28 -8.98 -4.99
CA PHE A 300 -11.90 -8.16 -6.16
C PHE A 300 -13.10 -7.61 -6.93
N GLN A 301 -14.31 -8.13 -6.69
CA GLN A 301 -15.54 -7.55 -7.24
C GLN A 301 -15.95 -6.29 -6.49
N VAL A 302 -15.58 -6.19 -5.21
CA VAL A 302 -15.97 -5.07 -4.34
C VAL A 302 -14.86 -4.02 -4.24
N VAL A 303 -13.59 -4.43 -4.08
CA VAL A 303 -12.46 -3.55 -3.77
C VAL A 303 -11.33 -3.75 -4.78
N LEU A 304 -10.73 -2.64 -5.25
CA LEU A 304 -9.67 -2.68 -6.27
C LEU A 304 -8.45 -3.49 -5.81
N ASP A 305 -7.96 -3.18 -4.60
CA ASP A 305 -6.80 -3.79 -3.98
C ASP A 305 -7.16 -4.33 -2.58
N PRO A 306 -7.86 -5.48 -2.46
CA PRO A 306 -8.36 -5.97 -1.18
C PRO A 306 -7.26 -6.20 -0.13
N HIS A 307 -6.08 -6.61 -0.58
CA HIS A 307 -4.91 -6.83 0.26
C HIS A 307 -4.41 -5.54 0.94
N TYR A 308 -4.49 -4.39 0.25
CA TYR A 308 -4.15 -3.10 0.86
C TYR A 308 -5.17 -2.69 1.93
N THR A 309 -6.46 -2.91 1.68
CA THR A 309 -7.51 -2.66 2.68
C THR A 309 -7.32 -3.53 3.92
N CYS A 310 -6.98 -4.81 3.74
CA CYS A 310 -6.69 -5.71 4.86
C CYS A 310 -5.50 -5.19 5.69
N GLU A 311 -4.42 -4.76 5.01
CA GLU A 311 -3.22 -4.24 5.67
C GLU A 311 -3.53 -2.99 6.52
N VAL A 312 -4.27 -2.02 5.98
CA VAL A 312 -4.71 -0.83 6.76
C VAL A 312 -5.57 -1.23 7.95
N ALA A 313 -6.55 -2.13 7.74
CA ALA A 313 -7.46 -2.56 8.80
C ALA A 313 -6.72 -3.30 9.92
N MET A 314 -5.72 -4.12 9.60
CA MET A 314 -4.88 -4.81 10.59
C MET A 314 -4.09 -3.82 11.46
N TYR A 315 -3.51 -2.78 10.87
CA TYR A 315 -2.84 -1.72 11.63
C TYR A 315 -3.82 -0.92 12.49
N ALA A 316 -5.02 -0.61 11.98
CA ALA A 316 -6.06 0.06 12.76
C ALA A 316 -6.49 -0.77 13.97
N VAL A 317 -6.67 -2.09 13.81
CA VAL A 317 -6.95 -3.00 14.93
C VAL A 317 -5.82 -2.95 15.96
N ASN A 318 -4.55 -3.00 15.54
CA ASN A 318 -3.42 -2.86 16.46
C ASN A 318 -3.45 -1.53 17.22
N THR A 319 -3.71 -0.41 16.54
CA THR A 319 -3.84 0.91 17.20
C THR A 319 -4.97 0.92 18.22
N ILE A 320 -6.14 0.32 17.92
CA ILE A 320 -7.26 0.22 18.86
C ILE A 320 -6.86 -0.61 20.08
N LEU A 321 -6.18 -1.75 19.89
CA LEU A 321 -5.72 -2.58 21.00
C LEU A 321 -4.72 -1.83 21.91
N ILE A 322 -3.80 -1.05 21.32
CA ILE A 322 -2.86 -0.20 22.07
C ILE A 322 -3.60 0.90 22.82
N LEU A 323 -4.57 1.57 22.17
CA LEU A 323 -5.42 2.56 22.82
C LEU A 323 -6.17 1.97 24.01
N LEU A 324 -6.70 0.74 23.89
CA LEU A 324 -7.38 0.05 24.97
C LEU A 324 -6.44 -0.28 26.15
N CYS A 325 -5.18 -0.62 25.89
CA CYS A 325 -4.17 -0.75 26.95
C CYS A 325 -4.03 0.55 27.75
N VAL A 326 -3.94 1.70 27.06
CA VAL A 326 -3.75 3.00 27.70
C VAL A 326 -5.01 3.50 28.42
N LEU A 327 -6.19 3.37 27.79
CA LEU A 327 -7.47 3.81 28.37
C LEU A 327 -7.87 3.00 29.60
N SER A 328 -7.55 1.70 29.63
CA SER A 328 -7.82 0.85 30.78
C SER A 328 -7.05 1.32 32.02
N GLY A 329 -5.87 1.91 31.84
CA GLY A 329 -5.07 2.53 32.90
C GLY A 329 -5.58 3.92 33.32
N ALA A 330 -6.09 4.73 32.39
CA ALA A 330 -6.54 6.10 32.66
C ALA A 330 -7.85 6.19 33.48
N THR A 331 -8.66 5.13 33.51
CA THR A 331 -9.99 5.14 34.19
C THR A 331 -9.94 4.75 35.66
N GLN A 332 -8.76 4.52 36.25
CA GLN A 332 -8.65 4.36 37.70
C GLN A 332 -8.40 5.72 38.34
N PRO A 333 -9.31 6.24 39.19
CA PRO A 333 -9.04 7.44 39.95
C PRO A 333 -7.83 7.16 40.85
N THR A 334 -6.82 8.01 40.74
CA THR A 334 -5.65 8.04 41.63
C THR A 334 -6.11 8.31 43.06
N LEU A 335 -6.52 7.25 43.76
CA LEU A 335 -6.79 7.25 45.20
C LEU A 335 -5.57 7.70 46.03
N ASP A 336 -4.39 7.76 45.40
CA ASP A 336 -3.16 8.33 45.98
C ASP A 336 -3.17 9.86 46.13
N VAL A 337 -4.09 10.60 45.49
CA VAL A 337 -4.22 12.04 45.75
C VAL A 337 -4.72 12.28 47.18
N ALA A 338 -5.53 11.38 47.74
CA ALA A 338 -5.95 11.46 49.14
C ALA A 338 -4.83 11.07 50.12
N ALA A 339 -3.90 10.20 49.71
CA ALA A 339 -2.73 9.82 50.52
C ALA A 339 -1.63 10.90 50.50
N GLY A 340 -1.42 11.57 49.37
CA GLY A 340 -0.53 12.73 49.22
C GLY A 340 -1.08 14.00 49.89
N ALA A 341 -2.39 14.26 49.78
CA ALA A 341 -3.04 15.39 50.44
C ALA A 341 -3.05 15.28 51.97
N ARG A 342 -2.96 14.06 52.54
CA ARG A 342 -2.78 13.87 53.99
C ARG A 342 -1.34 14.06 54.49
N ARG A 343 -0.33 14.13 53.61
CA ARG A 343 1.07 14.42 54.00
C ARG A 343 1.51 15.86 53.73
N GLY A 344 0.73 16.64 53.01
CA GLY A 344 1.04 18.04 52.67
C GLY A 344 -0.03 19.01 53.14
N MET A 345 -0.32 19.04 54.45
CA MET A 345 -1.10 20.12 55.05
C MET A 345 -0.20 21.37 55.14
N GLY A 346 -0.06 22.07 54.03
CA GLY A 346 0.72 23.29 53.90
C GLY A 346 0.24 24.08 52.69
N THR A 347 -0.88 24.78 52.89
CA THR A 347 -1.26 26.03 52.20
C THR A 347 -0.82 26.18 50.74
N HIS A 348 -1.72 25.95 49.79
CA HIS A 348 -2.06 26.93 48.73
C HIS A 348 -3.26 26.43 47.88
N HIS A 349 -4.28 27.30 47.83
CA HIS A 349 -5.43 27.38 46.94
C HIS A 349 -5.67 26.27 45.88
N LEU A 350 -6.67 25.44 46.15
CA LEU A 350 -7.44 24.68 45.18
C LEU A 350 -8.49 25.58 44.51
N THR A 351 -8.19 26.08 43.31
CA THR A 351 -9.20 26.51 42.32
C THR A 351 -8.65 26.32 40.91
N SER A 352 -8.82 25.12 40.34
CA SER A 352 -8.88 24.85 38.89
C SER A 352 -8.96 23.33 38.67
N GLY A 353 -10.18 22.81 38.54
CA GLY A 353 -10.44 21.39 38.25
C GLY A 353 -10.27 21.02 36.77
N GLU A 354 -9.83 21.94 35.91
CA GLU A 354 -9.88 21.76 34.45
C GLU A 354 -8.50 21.69 33.76
N SER A 355 -7.38 21.95 34.45
CA SER A 355 -6.05 21.91 33.80
C SER A 355 -5.28 20.58 33.98
N LEU A 356 -5.59 19.77 35.00
CA LEU A 356 -4.78 18.60 35.32
C LEU A 356 -4.88 17.48 34.27
N LEU A 357 -6.07 17.30 33.67
CA LEU A 357 -6.32 16.29 32.64
C LEU A 357 -5.62 16.64 31.32
N ARG A 358 -5.46 17.94 31.04
CA ARG A 358 -4.80 18.43 29.82
C ARG A 358 -3.27 18.34 29.92
N ASP A 359 -2.72 18.62 31.10
CA ASP A 359 -1.26 18.57 31.33
C ASP A 359 -0.73 17.15 31.55
N THR A 360 -1.55 16.20 32.00
CA THR A 360 -1.15 14.78 32.20
C THR A 360 -1.45 13.87 31.00
N ALA A 361 -2.51 14.14 30.22
CA ALA A 361 -2.87 13.27 29.10
C ALA A 361 -1.93 13.39 27.88
N PHE A 362 -1.34 14.57 27.63
CA PHE A 362 -0.44 14.78 26.48
C PHE A 362 1.06 14.65 26.81
N SER A 363 1.42 14.57 28.09
CA SER A 363 2.80 14.42 28.54
C SER A 363 3.16 13.00 29.01
N SER A 364 2.16 12.12 29.15
CA SER A 364 2.39 10.76 29.63
C SER A 364 2.85 9.83 28.50
N GLU A 365 3.94 9.12 28.79
CA GLU A 365 4.63 8.19 27.88
C GLU A 365 3.72 7.19 27.14
N PRO A 366 2.67 6.59 27.75
CA PRO A 366 1.80 5.66 27.04
C PRO A 366 1.02 6.27 25.87
N TRP A 367 0.65 7.56 25.95
CA TRP A 367 -0.04 8.25 24.86
C TRP A 367 0.88 8.49 23.66
N LEU A 368 2.20 8.61 23.87
CA LEU A 368 3.16 8.68 22.77
C LEU A 368 3.15 7.40 21.93
N SER A 369 2.99 6.23 22.55
CA SER A 369 2.87 4.95 21.83
C SER A 369 1.55 4.85 21.06
N VAL A 370 0.44 5.35 21.61
CA VAL A 370 -0.84 5.43 20.88
C VAL A 370 -0.68 6.34 19.66
N LEU A 371 -0.08 7.51 19.82
CA LEU A 371 0.15 8.45 18.73
C LEU A 371 1.11 7.87 17.68
N ALA A 372 2.15 7.13 18.10
CA ALA A 372 3.06 6.45 17.18
C ALA A 372 2.33 5.37 16.37
N SER A 373 1.47 4.57 17.02
CA SER A 373 0.64 3.57 16.35
C SER A 373 -0.39 4.21 15.40
N ALA A 374 -1.01 5.31 15.80
CA ALA A 374 -1.90 6.08 14.94
C ALA A 374 -1.15 6.65 13.73
N GLY A 375 0.07 7.17 13.94
CA GLY A 375 0.97 7.62 12.88
C GLY A 375 1.26 6.53 11.86
N LEU A 376 1.61 5.32 12.31
CA LEU A 376 1.77 4.13 11.47
C LEU A 376 0.50 3.84 10.65
N THR A 377 -0.67 3.78 11.31
CA THR A 377 -1.94 3.45 10.65
C THR A 377 -2.31 4.49 9.58
N VAL A 378 -2.22 5.79 9.91
CA VAL A 378 -2.55 6.87 8.98
C VAL A 378 -1.53 6.92 7.83
N PHE A 379 -0.24 6.75 8.11
CA PHE A 379 0.79 6.70 7.09
C PHE A 379 0.55 5.55 6.11
N THR A 380 0.29 4.35 6.61
CA THR A 380 0.01 3.17 5.79
C THR A 380 -1.25 3.38 4.94
N ALA A 381 -2.31 3.93 5.54
CA ALA A 381 -3.54 4.27 4.83
C ALA A 381 -3.30 5.26 3.69
N ALA A 382 -2.54 6.33 3.94
CA ALA A 382 -2.20 7.32 2.92
C ALA A 382 -1.32 6.72 1.81
N ASN A 383 -0.23 6.03 2.18
CA ASN A 383 0.72 5.44 1.23
C ASN A 383 0.07 4.39 0.32
N LEU A 384 -0.78 3.52 0.88
CA LEU A 384 -1.50 2.50 0.11
C LEU A 384 -2.64 3.09 -0.73
N SER A 385 -3.26 4.18 -0.28
CA SER A 385 -4.26 4.88 -1.10
C SER A 385 -3.66 5.54 -2.32
N ILE A 386 -2.47 6.17 -2.18
CA ILE A 386 -1.71 6.71 -3.31
C ILE A 386 -1.37 5.58 -4.30
N THR A 387 -0.87 4.47 -3.77
CA THR A 387 -0.50 3.31 -4.60
C THR A 387 -1.74 2.68 -5.30
N SER A 388 -2.88 2.63 -4.62
CA SER A 388 -4.15 2.16 -5.20
C SER A 388 -4.67 3.11 -6.28
N ALA A 389 -4.52 4.43 -6.10
CA ALA A 389 -4.84 5.41 -7.14
C ALA A 389 -3.95 5.25 -8.38
N GLU A 390 -2.64 5.03 -8.19
CA GLU A 390 -1.70 4.70 -9.28
C GLU A 390 -2.14 3.41 -10.01
N HIS A 391 -2.53 2.36 -9.27
CA HIS A 391 -3.07 1.13 -9.86
C HIS A 391 -4.36 1.37 -10.65
N ARG A 392 -5.29 2.19 -10.14
CA ARG A 392 -6.51 2.56 -10.85
C ARG A 392 -6.19 3.26 -12.17
N ARG A 393 -5.29 4.24 -12.15
CA ARG A 393 -4.86 4.97 -13.35
C ARG A 393 -4.24 4.02 -14.37
N PHE A 394 -3.41 3.08 -13.92
CA PHE A 394 -2.87 2.02 -14.76
C PHE A 394 -3.96 1.18 -15.43
N TRP A 395 -4.99 0.76 -14.69
CA TRP A 395 -6.09 -0.03 -15.25
C TRP A 395 -6.98 0.77 -16.21
N VAL A 396 -7.24 2.05 -15.90
CA VAL A 396 -7.98 2.96 -16.80
C VAL A 396 -7.23 3.14 -18.13
N ALA A 397 -5.92 3.40 -18.08
CA ALA A 397 -5.08 3.52 -19.27
C ALA A 397 -5.03 2.20 -20.06
N THR A 398 -4.97 1.06 -19.35
CA THR A 398 -5.02 -0.27 -19.95
C THR A 398 -6.35 -0.52 -20.67
N ASN A 399 -7.49 -0.21 -20.05
CA ASN A 399 -8.81 -0.36 -20.66
C ASN A 399 -9.01 0.61 -21.84
N ALA A 400 -8.50 1.84 -21.75
CA ALA A 400 -8.50 2.77 -22.88
C ALA A 400 -7.73 2.18 -24.08
N THR A 401 -6.56 1.58 -23.82
CA THR A 401 -5.77 0.90 -24.84
C THR A 401 -6.52 -0.29 -25.43
N ARG A 402 -7.18 -1.11 -24.60
CA ARG A 402 -8.00 -2.25 -25.06
C ARG A 402 -9.13 -1.81 -25.97
N ARG A 403 -9.88 -0.76 -25.60
CA ARG A 403 -10.92 -0.16 -26.45
C ARG A 403 -10.38 0.24 -27.81
N PHE A 404 -9.25 0.93 -27.81
CA PHE A 404 -8.62 1.41 -29.03
C PHE A 404 -8.21 0.27 -29.95
N VAL A 405 -7.52 -0.75 -29.41
CA VAL A 405 -7.13 -1.94 -30.15
C VAL A 405 -8.36 -2.75 -30.60
N SER A 406 -9.39 -2.88 -29.77
CA SER A 406 -10.65 -3.56 -30.10
C SER A 406 -11.30 -2.95 -31.33
N ARG A 407 -11.43 -1.61 -31.36
CA ARG A 407 -12.05 -0.89 -32.50
C ARG A 407 -11.26 -1.09 -33.78
N ALA A 408 -9.94 -1.00 -33.71
CA ALA A 408 -9.06 -1.19 -34.86
C ALA A 408 -9.12 -2.64 -35.38
N LEU A 409 -9.11 -3.62 -34.46
CA LEU A 409 -9.23 -5.03 -34.81
C LEU A 409 -10.61 -5.33 -35.44
N GLN A 410 -11.69 -4.77 -34.92
CA GLN A 410 -13.02 -4.87 -35.53
C GLN A 410 -13.07 -4.24 -36.92
N ALA A 411 -12.42 -3.10 -37.13
CA ALA A 411 -12.35 -2.46 -38.45
C ALA A 411 -11.63 -3.38 -39.46
N VAL A 412 -10.44 -3.87 -39.09
CA VAL A 412 -9.68 -4.84 -39.92
C VAL A 412 -10.53 -6.07 -40.24
N LEU A 413 -11.17 -6.68 -39.24
CA LEU A 413 -12.00 -7.88 -39.43
C LEU A 413 -13.23 -7.61 -40.31
N ARG A 414 -13.90 -6.46 -40.14
CA ARG A 414 -15.05 -6.08 -40.99
C ARG A 414 -14.64 -5.85 -42.44
N GLU A 415 -13.48 -5.25 -42.70
CA GLU A 415 -12.94 -5.09 -44.05
C GLU A 415 -12.69 -6.45 -44.71
N GLN A 416 -12.22 -7.44 -43.95
CA GLN A 416 -12.06 -8.81 -44.47
C GLN A 416 -13.40 -9.48 -44.81
N HIS A 417 -14.41 -9.31 -43.96
CA HIS A 417 -15.73 -9.93 -44.15
C HIS A 417 -16.54 -9.30 -45.30
N THR A 418 -16.45 -7.98 -45.47
CA THR A 418 -17.26 -7.25 -46.45
C THR A 418 -16.67 -7.26 -47.86
N GLY A 419 -15.41 -7.67 -48.02
CA GLY A 419 -14.73 -7.71 -49.32
C GLY A 419 -14.56 -6.33 -49.99
N LYS A 420 -14.96 -5.24 -49.32
CA LYS A 420 -14.86 -3.86 -49.80
C LYS A 420 -13.47 -3.28 -49.51
N GLY A 421 -12.46 -3.84 -50.15
CA GLY A 421 -11.18 -3.17 -50.36
C GLY A 421 -11.17 -2.60 -51.78
N ALA A 422 -10.94 -1.29 -51.92
CA ALA A 422 -10.78 -0.67 -53.23
C ALA A 422 -9.57 -1.28 -53.97
N GLY A 423 -9.83 -1.97 -55.09
CA GLY A 423 -8.80 -2.39 -56.05
C GLY A 423 -7.98 -3.63 -55.69
N GLU A 424 -8.25 -4.73 -56.41
CA GLU A 424 -7.48 -5.98 -56.52
C GLU A 424 -7.32 -6.92 -55.29
N PRO A 425 -7.18 -8.26 -55.52
CA PRO A 425 -7.45 -9.30 -54.53
C PRO A 425 -6.26 -9.95 -53.77
N PRO A 426 -5.05 -9.36 -53.58
CA PRO A 426 -3.97 -10.09 -52.90
C PRO A 426 -3.96 -9.98 -51.37
N ASN A 427 -4.89 -9.26 -50.72
CA ASN A 427 -4.74 -8.90 -49.30
C ASN A 427 -5.72 -9.54 -48.30
N ARG A 428 -6.52 -10.53 -48.72
CA ARG A 428 -7.42 -11.27 -47.80
C ARG A 428 -6.59 -12.05 -46.78
N LEU A 429 -6.92 -11.87 -45.51
CA LEU A 429 -6.33 -12.68 -44.42
C LEU A 429 -6.83 -14.12 -44.52
N PRO A 430 -5.98 -15.13 -44.26
CA PRO A 430 -6.42 -16.51 -44.12
C PRO A 430 -7.52 -16.65 -43.07
N ALA A 431 -8.44 -17.61 -43.26
CA ALA A 431 -9.57 -17.82 -42.35
C ALA A 431 -9.11 -18.09 -40.91
N GLU A 432 -7.97 -18.76 -40.74
CA GLU A 432 -7.35 -19.02 -39.44
C GLU A 432 -6.97 -17.71 -38.73
N VAL A 433 -6.54 -16.69 -39.49
CA VAL A 433 -6.15 -15.38 -38.95
C VAL A 433 -7.38 -14.55 -38.58
N VAL A 434 -8.45 -14.65 -39.36
CA VAL A 434 -9.75 -14.03 -39.02
C VAL A 434 -10.29 -14.64 -37.73
N CYS A 435 -10.34 -15.98 -37.63
CA CYS A 435 -10.73 -16.69 -36.41
C CYS A 435 -9.82 -16.38 -35.20
N ALA A 436 -8.51 -16.21 -35.43
CA ALA A 436 -7.59 -15.78 -34.38
C ALA A 436 -7.87 -14.34 -33.94
N GLY A 437 -8.13 -13.43 -34.88
CA GLY A 437 -8.53 -12.04 -34.59
C GLY A 437 -9.84 -11.95 -33.81
N GLU A 438 -10.83 -12.77 -34.15
CA GLU A 438 -12.09 -12.85 -33.41
C GLU A 438 -11.90 -13.37 -31.99
N ARG A 439 -11.07 -14.41 -31.80
CA ARG A 439 -10.68 -14.88 -30.46
C ARG A 439 -9.95 -13.80 -29.66
N LEU A 440 -9.01 -13.09 -30.28
CA LEU A 440 -8.31 -11.97 -29.64
C LEU A 440 -9.28 -10.85 -29.22
N LEU A 441 -10.32 -10.60 -30.03
CA LEU A 441 -11.36 -9.62 -29.70
C LEU A 441 -12.19 -10.07 -28.49
N GLN A 442 -12.63 -11.32 -28.47
CA GLN A 442 -13.47 -11.89 -27.41
C GLN A 442 -12.72 -12.11 -26.10
N GLU A 443 -11.43 -12.45 -26.18
CA GLU A 443 -10.67 -12.75 -24.99
C GLU A 443 -9.86 -11.53 -24.53
N TRP A 444 -9.11 -10.84 -25.40
CA TRP A 444 -8.01 -9.92 -25.02
C TRP A 444 -8.33 -8.44 -25.14
N ALA A 445 -9.30 -8.10 -25.98
CA ALA A 445 -9.72 -6.71 -26.17
C ALA A 445 -10.88 -6.29 -25.24
N VAL A 446 -11.35 -7.20 -24.39
CA VAL A 446 -12.44 -6.96 -23.42
C VAL A 446 -11.97 -6.03 -22.30
N GLU A 447 -12.75 -4.99 -22.05
CA GLU A 447 -12.54 -4.07 -20.92
C GLU A 447 -12.75 -4.79 -19.59
N GLU A 448 -11.85 -4.53 -18.64
CA GLU A 448 -12.00 -5.07 -17.29
C GLU A 448 -12.93 -4.16 -16.49
N VAL A 449 -13.92 -4.74 -15.82
CA VAL A 449 -14.80 -4.00 -14.92
C VAL A 449 -14.04 -3.71 -13.64
N LEU A 450 -13.71 -2.44 -13.42
CA LEU A 450 -13.02 -2.01 -12.21
C LEU A 450 -14.03 -1.76 -11.09
N PRO A 451 -13.80 -2.27 -9.87
CA PRO A 451 -14.65 -1.98 -8.73
C PRO A 451 -14.67 -0.48 -8.44
N ARG A 452 -15.77 -0.01 -7.85
CA ARG A 452 -15.94 1.40 -7.49
C ARG A 452 -15.13 1.78 -6.25
N TRP A 453 -14.85 0.84 -5.35
CA TRP A 453 -14.18 1.13 -4.08
C TRP A 453 -12.65 1.04 -4.22
N ASN A 454 -11.98 2.10 -3.75
CA ASN A 454 -10.55 2.15 -3.46
C ASN A 454 -10.32 2.00 -1.95
N VAL A 455 -9.07 1.72 -1.57
CA VAL A 455 -8.63 1.60 -0.16
C VAL A 455 -9.09 2.79 0.69
N LEU A 456 -9.04 4.00 0.12
CA LEU A 456 -9.80 5.18 0.58
C LEU A 456 -10.46 5.84 -0.64
N PRO A 457 -11.76 6.18 -0.60
CA PRO A 457 -12.48 6.74 -1.74
C PRO A 457 -12.09 8.19 -2.08
N PHE A 458 -11.25 8.84 -1.25
CA PHE A 458 -10.93 10.28 -1.34
C PHE A 458 -9.63 10.60 -2.09
N VAL A 459 -8.85 9.60 -2.51
CA VAL A 459 -7.63 9.80 -3.31
C VAL A 459 -7.90 9.32 -4.73
N TRP A 460 -8.03 10.27 -5.68
CA TRP A 460 -8.29 10.04 -7.10
C TRP A 460 -7.10 10.48 -7.97
#